data_AF-A0A939AMD6-F1
#
_entry.id   AF-A0A939AMD6-F1
#
_cell.length_a   1.000
_cell.length_b   1.000
_cell.length_c   1.000
_cell.angle_alpha   90.00
_cell.angle_beta   90.00
_cell.angle_gamma   90.00
#
_symmetry.space_group_name_H-M   'P 1'
#
loop_
_entity.id
_entity.type
_entity.pdbx_description
1 polymer ?
#
loop_
_entity_poly.entity_id
_entity_poly.type
_entity_poly.pdbx_seq_one_letter_code
_entity_poly.pdbx_strand_id
1 'polypeptide(L)'
;MAATANQFPKLLSPFSIKHMTIRNRICSTGHFARWMNTDGLPNAACVAYYEERAKGGIGLLTVGATVVVAGDHPAYFQNTDDRIIGAYQALADASHRHGAQIIAQFCPRGPDIRYKEVGEPFPALPRAASLPPVSDPGVSAEWHVSSYSADELREQIEGAGVAAARARAGGMDGVELHAHEHHLHAQF
;
A
#
# COMPACT_ATOMS: atom_id res chain seq x y z
N MET A 1 -15.22 -23.04 -34.44
CA MET A 1 -14.84 -23.51 -33.09
C MET A 1 -15.90 -23.03 -32.13
N ALA A 2 -16.60 -23.95 -31.44
CA ALA A 2 -17.63 -23.58 -30.48
C ALA A 2 -16.99 -22.77 -29.36
N ALA A 3 -17.52 -21.57 -29.09
CA ALA A 3 -17.15 -20.78 -27.93
C ALA A 3 -17.40 -21.65 -26.69
N THR A 4 -16.32 -22.09 -26.04
CA THR A 4 -16.42 -22.77 -24.76
C THR A 4 -17.18 -21.86 -23.82
N ALA A 5 -18.28 -22.35 -23.26
CA ALA A 5 -19.01 -21.63 -22.23
C ALA A 5 -18.00 -21.14 -21.18
N ASN A 6 -18.08 -19.87 -20.81
CA ASN A 6 -17.18 -19.23 -19.86
C ASN A 6 -17.12 -20.09 -18.57
N GLN A 7 -16.01 -20.79 -18.35
CA GLN A 7 -15.86 -21.77 -17.25
C GLN A 7 -16.01 -21.12 -15.87
N PHE A 8 -15.80 -19.80 -15.77
CA PHE A 8 -15.84 -19.05 -14.51
C PHE A 8 -16.70 -17.79 -14.64
N PRO A 9 -18.02 -17.93 -14.87
CA PRO A 9 -18.88 -16.80 -15.24
C PRO A 9 -19.00 -15.76 -14.13
N LYS A 10 -18.84 -16.16 -12.86
CA LYS A 10 -18.83 -15.24 -11.71
C LYS A 10 -17.48 -14.55 -11.52
N LEU A 11 -16.38 -15.27 -11.71
CA LEU A 11 -15.03 -14.72 -11.56
C LEU A 11 -14.76 -13.69 -12.65
N LEU A 12 -15.16 -13.99 -13.88
CA LEU A 12 -14.89 -13.18 -15.08
C LEU A 12 -16.02 -12.17 -15.39
N SER A 13 -17.06 -12.08 -14.56
CA SER A 13 -18.07 -11.02 -14.69
C SER A 13 -17.56 -9.70 -14.10
N PRO A 14 -17.88 -8.56 -14.73
CA PRO A 14 -17.61 -7.25 -14.15
C PRO A 14 -18.47 -6.98 -12.91
N PHE A 15 -18.01 -6.06 -12.07
CA PHE A 15 -18.78 -5.52 -10.95
C PHE A 15 -18.32 -4.08 -10.64
N SER A 16 -19.14 -3.33 -9.93
CA SER A 16 -18.82 -1.95 -9.55
C SER A 16 -18.72 -1.80 -8.05
N ILE A 17 -17.74 -1.01 -7.60
CA ILE A 17 -17.61 -0.51 -6.23
C ILE A 17 -17.69 1.01 -6.32
N LYS A 18 -18.81 1.60 -5.88
CA LYS A 18 -19.09 3.04 -6.05
C LYS A 18 -18.89 3.47 -7.52
N HIS A 19 -17.91 4.34 -7.78
CA HIS A 19 -17.58 4.88 -9.10
C HIS A 19 -16.63 4.00 -9.92
N MET A 20 -16.04 2.97 -9.32
CA MET A 20 -15.03 2.11 -9.95
C MET A 20 -15.71 0.86 -10.53
N THR A 21 -15.69 0.72 -11.86
CA THR A 21 -16.13 -0.51 -12.55
C THR A 21 -14.93 -1.41 -12.82
N ILE A 22 -14.90 -2.56 -12.17
CA ILE A 22 -13.83 -3.55 -12.28
C ILE A 22 -14.27 -4.65 -13.25
N ARG A 23 -13.47 -4.92 -14.28
CA ARG A 23 -13.82 -5.84 -15.38
C ARG A 23 -13.99 -7.31 -14.99
N ASN A 24 -13.42 -7.73 -13.86
CA ASN A 24 -13.55 -9.08 -13.29
C ASN A 24 -13.17 -9.09 -11.81
N ARG A 25 -13.34 -10.21 -11.12
CA ARG A 25 -13.10 -10.38 -9.68
C ARG A 25 -11.69 -10.89 -9.36
N ILE A 26 -10.74 -10.72 -10.28
CA ILE A 26 -9.34 -11.10 -10.07
C ILE A 26 -8.59 -9.83 -9.64
N CYS A 27 -7.94 -9.88 -8.48
CA CYS A 27 -7.12 -8.78 -8.00
C CYS A 27 -5.70 -9.23 -7.68
N SER A 28 -4.77 -8.27 -7.77
CA SER A 28 -3.43 -8.38 -7.19
C SER A 28 -3.45 -7.64 -5.88
N THR A 29 -3.19 -8.34 -4.78
CA THR A 29 -3.14 -7.76 -3.44
C THR A 29 -1.99 -6.75 -3.30
N GLY A 30 -2.06 -5.91 -2.27
CA GLY A 30 -0.98 -5.00 -1.91
C GLY A 30 0.31 -5.77 -1.66
N HIS A 31 1.34 -5.43 -2.42
CA HIS A 31 2.68 -5.98 -2.25
C HIS A 31 3.72 -4.95 -2.70
N PHE A 32 4.94 -5.18 -2.25
CA PHE A 32 6.08 -4.33 -2.54
C PHE A 32 7.33 -5.18 -2.70
N ALA A 33 8.17 -4.79 -3.64
CA ALA A 33 9.51 -5.34 -3.77
C ALA A 33 10.52 -4.19 -3.89
N ARG A 34 11.66 -4.31 -3.19
CA ARG A 34 12.62 -3.20 -3.05
C ARG A 34 13.13 -2.64 -4.38
N TRP A 35 13.20 -3.47 -5.43
CA TRP A 35 13.60 -3.07 -6.78
C TRP A 35 12.58 -2.19 -7.52
N MET A 36 11.34 -2.09 -7.03
CA MET A 36 10.29 -1.21 -7.57
C MET A 36 10.44 0.25 -7.15
N ASN A 37 11.37 0.54 -6.24
CA ASN A 37 11.51 1.83 -5.59
C ASN A 37 12.82 2.52 -6.01
N THR A 38 12.73 3.80 -6.36
CA THR A 38 13.87 4.70 -6.46
C THR A 38 13.54 5.96 -5.68
N ASP A 39 14.34 6.24 -4.64
CA ASP A 39 14.20 7.43 -3.76
C ASP A 39 12.81 7.64 -3.16
N GLY A 40 12.12 6.55 -2.81
CA GLY A 40 10.79 6.57 -2.23
C GLY A 40 9.66 6.61 -3.25
N LEU A 41 9.94 6.50 -4.55
CA LEU A 41 8.94 6.58 -5.61
C LEU A 41 8.87 5.30 -6.46
N PRO A 42 7.69 4.92 -6.97
CA PRO A 42 7.58 3.90 -8.00
C PRO A 42 8.44 4.24 -9.22
N ASN A 43 9.35 3.33 -9.58
CA ASN A 43 10.22 3.50 -10.74
C ASN A 43 9.65 2.84 -12.01
N ALA A 44 10.37 2.94 -13.13
CA ALA A 44 9.93 2.36 -14.41
C ALA A 44 9.71 0.83 -14.35
N ALA A 45 10.49 0.11 -13.54
CA ALA A 45 10.30 -1.33 -13.36
C ALA A 45 9.00 -1.65 -12.60
N CYS A 46 8.61 -0.81 -11.64
CA CYS A 46 7.31 -0.88 -10.98
C CYS A 46 6.18 -0.70 -11.99
N VAL A 47 6.25 0.34 -12.84
CA VAL A 47 5.24 0.61 -13.87
C VAL A 47 5.09 -0.57 -14.83
N ALA A 48 6.20 -1.05 -15.39
CA ALA A 48 6.20 -2.21 -16.29
C ALA A 48 5.62 -3.47 -15.63
N TYR A 49 5.94 -3.69 -14.35
CA TYR A 49 5.40 -4.80 -13.59
C TYR A 49 3.87 -4.74 -13.48
N TYR A 50 3.29 -3.60 -13.07
CA TYR A 50 1.83 -3.45 -12.98
C TYR A 50 1.16 -3.49 -14.36
N GLU A 51 1.79 -2.91 -15.39
CA GLU A 51 1.30 -2.96 -16.77
C GLU A 51 1.15 -4.40 -17.29
N GLU A 52 2.15 -5.27 -17.06
CA GLU A 52 2.07 -6.66 -17.53
C GLU A 52 0.93 -7.45 -16.85
N ARG A 53 0.60 -7.16 -15.57
CA ARG A 53 -0.61 -7.74 -14.95
C ARG A 53 -1.89 -7.19 -15.57
N ALA A 54 -1.93 -5.89 -15.84
CA ALA A 54 -3.05 -5.24 -16.51
C ALA A 54 -3.28 -5.85 -17.90
N LYS A 55 -2.22 -6.03 -18.68
CA LYS A 55 -2.25 -6.70 -19.99
C LYS A 55 -2.70 -8.16 -19.88
N GLY A 56 -2.33 -8.84 -18.80
CA GLY A 56 -2.76 -10.21 -18.48
C GLY A 56 -4.24 -10.37 -18.12
N GLY A 57 -5.02 -9.28 -18.04
CA GLY A 57 -6.46 -9.35 -17.84
C GLY A 57 -6.93 -9.15 -16.39
N ILE A 58 -6.07 -8.72 -15.46
CA ILE A 58 -6.46 -8.50 -14.07
C ILE A 58 -7.51 -7.39 -13.90
N GLY A 59 -8.45 -7.53 -12.96
CA GLY A 59 -9.48 -6.52 -12.71
C GLY A 59 -8.95 -5.33 -11.90
N LEU A 60 -8.31 -5.61 -10.77
CA LEU A 60 -7.86 -4.61 -9.80
C LEU A 60 -6.41 -4.87 -9.38
N LEU A 61 -5.60 -3.82 -9.35
CA LEU A 61 -4.22 -3.81 -8.88
C LEU A 61 -4.12 -2.96 -7.61
N THR A 62 -3.42 -3.46 -6.58
CA THR A 62 -3.14 -2.68 -5.37
C THR A 62 -1.64 -2.45 -5.25
N VAL A 63 -1.22 -1.18 -5.27
CA VAL A 63 0.17 -0.77 -5.04
C VAL A 63 0.42 -0.72 -3.54
N GLY A 64 1.13 -1.72 -3.02
CA GLY A 64 1.40 -1.90 -1.59
C GLY A 64 2.44 -0.94 -1.01
N ALA A 65 2.57 -0.97 0.32
CA ALA A 65 3.68 -0.38 1.07
C ALA A 65 3.94 1.11 0.76
N THR A 66 2.91 1.94 0.95
CA THR A 66 3.04 3.40 0.89
C THR A 66 2.87 4.00 2.29
N VAL A 67 3.80 4.87 2.70
CA VAL A 67 3.64 5.70 3.90
C VAL A 67 3.17 7.10 3.54
N VAL A 68 2.45 7.72 4.48
CA VAL A 68 1.82 9.05 4.31
C VAL A 68 2.47 10.12 5.20
N VAL A 69 3.37 9.71 6.09
CA VAL A 69 4.20 10.58 6.93
C VAL A 69 5.67 10.29 6.67
N ALA A 70 6.47 11.35 6.52
CA ALA A 70 7.89 11.23 6.20
C ALA A 70 8.66 10.53 7.33
N GLY A 71 9.52 9.59 6.96
CA GLY A 71 10.35 8.84 7.90
C GLY A 71 9.65 7.67 8.61
N ASP A 72 8.34 7.45 8.35
CA ASP A 72 7.59 6.35 8.96
C ASP A 72 8.14 4.98 8.55
N HIS A 73 8.42 4.80 7.26
CA HIS A 73 9.12 3.62 6.75
C HIS A 73 10.00 3.98 5.52
N PRO A 74 11.32 4.11 5.66
CA PRO A 74 12.17 4.65 4.59
C PRO A 74 12.31 3.75 3.35
N ALA A 75 12.08 2.43 3.48
CA ALA A 75 12.05 1.55 2.30
C ALA A 75 10.73 1.55 1.51
N TYR A 76 9.67 2.13 2.06
CA TYR A 76 8.36 2.14 1.42
C TYR A 76 8.24 3.30 0.43
N PHE A 77 7.19 3.31 -0.39
CA PHE A 77 6.86 4.48 -1.17
C PHE A 77 6.47 5.65 -0.27
N GLN A 78 6.92 6.85 -0.60
CA GLN A 78 6.75 8.06 0.19
C GLN A 78 5.68 8.95 -0.45
N ASN A 79 4.42 8.78 -0.03
CA ASN A 79 3.33 9.67 -0.44
C ASN A 79 3.26 10.91 0.48
N THR A 80 4.37 11.62 0.57
CA THR A 80 4.60 12.70 1.53
C THR A 80 4.75 14.07 0.86
N ASP A 81 5.08 14.08 -0.44
CA ASP A 81 5.16 15.28 -1.27
C ASP A 81 4.65 15.02 -2.70
N ASP A 82 4.56 16.09 -3.49
CA ASP A 82 3.89 16.07 -4.81
C ASP A 82 4.68 15.32 -5.89
N ARG A 83 5.94 14.94 -5.65
CA ARG A 83 6.73 14.15 -6.63
C ARG A 83 6.09 12.80 -6.93
N ILE A 84 5.31 12.25 -5.99
CA ILE A 84 4.62 10.98 -6.19
C ILE A 84 3.49 11.05 -7.21
N ILE A 85 2.91 12.24 -7.45
CA ILE A 85 1.77 12.41 -8.36
C ILE A 85 2.12 11.91 -9.76
N GLY A 86 3.29 12.26 -10.27
CA GLY A 86 3.76 11.81 -11.59
C GLY A 86 4.01 10.29 -11.65
N ALA A 87 4.51 9.70 -10.56
CA ALA A 87 4.73 8.26 -10.48
C ALA A 87 3.41 7.47 -10.43
N TYR A 88 2.42 7.97 -9.68
CA TYR A 88 1.06 7.43 -9.70
C TYR A 88 0.40 7.59 -11.06
N GLN A 89 0.58 8.72 -11.72
CA GLN A 89 0.04 8.92 -13.07
C GLN A 89 0.59 7.89 -14.05
N ALA A 90 1.89 7.60 -14.01
CA ALA A 90 2.48 6.56 -14.85
C ALA A 90 1.88 5.17 -14.58
N LEU A 91 1.64 4.82 -13.31
CA LEU A 91 1.01 3.55 -12.91
C LEU A 91 -0.46 3.46 -13.34
N ALA A 92 -1.22 4.54 -13.15
CA ALA A 92 -2.62 4.66 -13.56
C ALA A 92 -2.75 4.54 -15.07
N ASP A 93 -2.02 5.36 -15.83
CA ASP A 93 -2.05 5.36 -17.30
C ASP A 93 -1.70 3.98 -17.86
N ALA A 94 -0.67 3.31 -17.33
CA ALA A 94 -0.28 1.98 -17.77
C ALA A 94 -1.35 0.91 -17.46
N SER A 95 -1.99 0.99 -16.30
CA SER A 95 -3.05 0.04 -15.90
C SER A 95 -4.34 0.25 -16.68
N HIS A 96 -4.77 1.50 -16.81
CA HIS A 96 -5.99 1.91 -17.50
C HIS A 96 -5.92 1.62 -19.00
N ARG A 97 -4.72 1.72 -19.63
CA ARG A 97 -4.49 1.35 -21.03
C ARG A 97 -4.96 -0.06 -21.37
N HIS A 98 -4.88 -0.97 -20.39
CA HIS A 98 -5.31 -2.36 -20.53
C HIS A 98 -6.62 -2.65 -19.79
N GLY A 99 -7.35 -1.63 -19.32
CA GLY A 99 -8.66 -1.77 -18.69
C GLY A 99 -8.65 -2.36 -17.27
N ALA A 100 -7.51 -2.36 -16.58
CA ALA A 100 -7.44 -2.67 -15.15
C ALA A 100 -7.67 -1.39 -14.32
N GLN A 101 -8.20 -1.54 -13.11
CA GLN A 101 -8.24 -0.47 -12.10
C GLN A 101 -7.03 -0.60 -11.17
N ILE A 102 -6.58 0.49 -10.57
CA ILE A 102 -5.43 0.51 -9.68
C ILE A 102 -5.63 1.44 -8.48
N ILE A 103 -5.26 0.96 -7.29
CA ILE A 103 -5.38 1.70 -6.03
C ILE A 103 -4.04 1.71 -5.27
N ALA A 104 -3.83 2.71 -4.41
CA ALA A 104 -2.67 2.78 -3.52
C ALA A 104 -3.03 2.29 -2.11
N GLN A 105 -2.20 1.45 -1.51
CA GLN A 105 -2.39 0.95 -0.15
C GLN A 105 -1.53 1.73 0.83
N PHE A 106 -2.17 2.37 1.80
CA PHE A 106 -1.50 3.10 2.88
C PHE A 106 -1.21 2.15 4.03
N CYS A 107 0.09 2.01 4.33
CA CYS A 107 0.62 1.09 5.33
C CYS A 107 1.37 1.89 6.42
N PRO A 108 0.67 2.75 7.18
CA PRO A 108 1.31 3.42 8.31
C PRO A 108 1.84 2.38 9.27
N ARG A 109 3.06 2.60 9.73
CA ARG A 109 3.73 1.71 10.65
C ARG A 109 3.06 1.79 12.02
N GLY A 110 2.61 0.65 12.53
CA GLY A 110 2.13 0.56 13.90
C GLY A 110 3.30 0.47 14.89
N PRO A 111 3.08 0.75 16.19
CA PRO A 111 4.11 0.54 17.19
C PRO A 111 4.60 -0.92 17.24
N ASP A 112 3.72 -1.90 16.98
CA ASP A 112 4.04 -3.33 17.10
C ASP A 112 4.95 -3.96 16.06
N ILE A 113 6.18 -3.46 15.95
CA ILE A 113 7.19 -4.01 15.04
C ILE A 113 8.17 -4.88 15.81
N ARG A 114 8.08 -6.19 15.60
CA ARG A 114 9.16 -7.10 15.98
C ARG A 114 10.33 -6.89 15.02
N TYR A 115 11.42 -6.28 15.49
CA TYR A 115 12.65 -6.02 14.71
C TYR A 115 13.17 -7.25 13.94
N LYS A 116 12.91 -8.47 14.42
CA LYS A 116 13.28 -9.73 13.77
C LYS A 116 12.40 -10.12 12.57
N GLU A 117 11.15 -9.67 12.51
CA GLU A 117 10.21 -10.01 11.43
C GLU A 117 10.38 -9.12 10.20
N VAL A 118 10.97 -7.94 10.36
CA VAL A 118 11.19 -6.98 9.27
C VAL A 118 12.40 -7.30 8.40
N GLY A 119 13.22 -8.30 8.77
CA GLY A 119 14.34 -8.81 7.97
C GLY A 119 15.45 -7.81 7.62
N GLU A 120 15.38 -6.56 8.10
CA GLU A 120 16.23 -5.46 7.67
C GLU A 120 16.58 -4.57 8.88
N PRO A 121 17.88 -4.35 9.17
CA PRO A 121 18.30 -3.42 10.22
C PRO A 121 18.08 -1.98 9.75
N PHE A 122 16.98 -1.35 10.16
CA PHE A 122 16.79 0.09 9.90
C PHE A 122 17.52 0.95 10.95
N PRO A 123 18.37 1.91 10.52
CA PRO A 123 19.08 2.84 11.41
C PRO A 123 18.23 4.05 11.85
N ALA A 124 17.02 4.24 11.33
CA ALA A 124 16.10 5.27 11.79
C ALA A 124 15.13 4.66 12.80
N LEU A 125 15.25 5.09 14.06
CA LEU A 125 14.32 4.76 15.14
C LEU A 125 12.89 5.01 14.66
N PRO A 126 11.95 4.05 14.84
CA PRO A 126 10.56 4.28 14.49
C PRO A 126 9.97 5.38 15.39
N ARG A 127 9.04 6.20 14.86
CA ARG A 127 8.27 7.16 15.68
C ARG A 127 7.43 6.44 16.75
N ALA A 128 7.03 5.19 16.51
CA ALA A 128 6.30 4.35 17.44
C ALA A 128 6.94 2.94 17.54
N ALA A 129 7.11 2.43 18.76
CA ALA A 129 7.69 1.12 19.07
C ALA A 129 6.84 0.44 20.16
N SER A 130 6.53 -0.85 20.04
CA SER A 130 5.66 -1.56 20.97
C SER A 130 6.39 -2.15 22.16
N LEU A 131 5.57 -2.30 23.18
CA LEU A 131 5.70 -3.20 24.31
C LEU A 131 5.97 -4.66 23.86
N PRO A 132 6.55 -5.49 24.73
CA PRO A 132 6.41 -6.94 24.63
C PRO A 132 4.96 -7.35 24.39
N PRO A 133 4.68 -8.37 23.58
CA PRO A 133 3.37 -9.01 23.64
C PRO A 133 3.15 -9.49 25.08
N VAL A 134 1.95 -9.28 25.64
CA VAL A 134 1.57 -9.74 27.00
C VAL A 134 1.76 -11.26 27.18
N SER A 135 1.99 -12.00 26.08
CA SER A 135 2.24 -13.44 26.02
C SER A 135 3.72 -13.86 26.02
N ASP A 136 4.71 -12.95 26.02
CA ASP A 136 6.13 -13.31 26.06
C ASP A 136 6.86 -12.63 27.25
N PRO A 137 7.10 -13.36 28.36
CA PRO A 137 7.78 -12.84 29.54
C PRO A 137 9.28 -12.52 29.32
N GLY A 138 9.85 -12.79 28.14
CA GLY A 138 11.27 -12.69 27.86
C GLY A 138 11.76 -11.39 27.21
N VAL A 139 10.87 -10.48 26.81
CA VAL A 139 11.27 -9.23 26.14
C VAL A 139 11.53 -8.16 27.22
N SER A 140 12.80 -7.81 27.37
CA SER A 140 13.25 -6.86 28.40
C SER A 140 12.69 -5.45 28.19
N ALA A 141 12.31 -4.81 29.29
CA ALA A 141 11.72 -3.47 29.36
C ALA A 141 12.66 -2.31 28.94
N GLU A 142 13.81 -2.63 28.33
CA GLU A 142 14.83 -1.68 27.84
C GLU A 142 14.56 -1.20 26.39
N TRP A 143 13.63 -1.85 25.69
CA TRP A 143 13.18 -1.47 24.35
C TRP A 143 11.99 -0.53 24.46
N HIS A 144 12.30 0.77 24.38
CA HIS A 144 11.40 1.88 24.68
C HIS A 144 10.07 1.79 23.95
N VAL A 145 9.01 1.82 24.76
CA VAL A 145 7.62 2.05 24.35
C VAL A 145 7.52 3.43 23.74
N SER A 146 7.20 3.50 22.44
CA SER A 146 6.64 4.72 21.86
C SER A 146 5.22 4.43 21.42
N SER A 147 4.28 4.78 22.28
CA SER A 147 2.87 4.93 21.91
C SER A 147 2.74 6.16 21.01
N TYR A 148 1.92 6.07 19.97
CA TYR A 148 1.52 7.26 19.23
C TYR A 148 0.90 8.29 20.19
N SER A 149 1.47 9.48 20.24
CA SER A 149 0.83 10.64 20.85
C SER A 149 -0.40 11.05 20.05
N ALA A 150 -1.31 11.81 20.67
CA ALA A 150 -2.46 12.35 19.97
C ALA A 150 -2.07 13.23 18.76
N ASP A 151 -0.92 13.91 18.83
CA ASP A 151 -0.41 14.73 17.73
C ASP A 151 0.13 13.89 16.59
N GLU A 152 0.84 12.79 16.86
CA GLU A 152 1.30 11.87 15.82
C GLU A 152 0.13 11.15 15.14
N LEU A 153 -0.95 10.83 15.89
CA LEU A 153 -2.18 10.32 15.27
C LEU A 153 -2.85 11.36 14.38
N ARG A 154 -2.89 12.63 14.81
CA ARG A 154 -3.39 13.73 13.96
C ARG A 154 -2.57 13.87 12.69
N GLU A 155 -1.23 13.79 12.79
CA GLU A 155 -0.34 13.83 11.64
C GLU A 155 -0.61 12.67 10.67
N GLN A 156 -0.85 11.44 11.16
CA GLN A 156 -1.22 10.30 10.30
C GLN A 156 -2.58 10.52 9.62
N ILE A 157 -3.57 11.06 10.34
CA ILE A 157 -4.90 11.35 9.78
C ILE A 157 -4.82 12.42 8.69
N GLU A 158 -4.15 13.54 8.97
CA GLU A 158 -3.97 14.64 8.03
C GLU A 158 -3.12 14.20 6.83
N GLY A 159 -2.02 13.48 7.09
CA GLY A 159 -1.16 12.88 6.08
C GLY A 159 -1.92 11.96 5.14
N ALA A 160 -2.76 11.06 5.68
CA ALA A 160 -3.60 10.18 4.88
C ALA A 160 -4.59 10.95 3.99
N GLY A 161 -5.20 12.03 4.50
CA GLY A 161 -6.08 12.90 3.73
C GLY A 161 -5.38 13.56 2.55
N VAL A 162 -4.21 14.16 2.79
CA VAL A 162 -3.39 14.80 1.75
C VAL A 162 -2.86 13.76 0.75
N ALA A 163 -2.37 12.62 1.24
CA ALA A 163 -1.90 11.51 0.42
C ALA A 163 -2.99 10.94 -0.51
N ALA A 164 -4.24 10.85 -0.03
CA ALA A 164 -5.38 10.46 -0.84
C ALA A 164 -5.68 11.47 -1.95
N ALA A 165 -5.52 12.78 -1.67
CA ALA A 165 -5.64 13.82 -2.69
C ALA A 165 -4.56 13.68 -3.77
N ARG A 166 -3.31 13.37 -3.40
CA ARG A 166 -2.22 13.09 -4.35
C ARG A 166 -2.46 11.83 -5.18
N ALA A 167 -2.96 10.77 -4.56
CA ALA A 167 -3.34 9.54 -5.27
C ALA A 167 -4.41 9.83 -6.34
N ARG A 168 -5.43 10.61 -5.98
CA ARG A 168 -6.45 11.08 -6.94
C ARG A 168 -5.87 11.97 -8.04
N ALA A 169 -4.99 12.91 -7.69
CA ALA A 169 -4.34 13.79 -8.67
C ALA A 169 -3.46 13.00 -9.66
N GLY A 170 -2.84 11.91 -9.19
CA GLY A 170 -2.09 10.96 -10.02
C GLY A 170 -2.97 9.92 -10.73
N GLY A 171 -4.30 10.09 -10.76
CA GLY A 171 -5.19 9.21 -11.52
C GLY A 171 -5.46 7.84 -10.91
N MET A 172 -5.06 7.58 -9.67
CA MET A 172 -5.40 6.32 -8.98
C MET A 172 -6.93 6.25 -8.73
N ASP A 173 -7.51 5.05 -8.85
CA ASP A 173 -8.97 4.85 -8.75
C ASP A 173 -9.49 4.92 -7.30
N GLY A 174 -8.57 4.83 -6.33
CA GLY A 174 -8.86 4.84 -4.91
C GLY A 174 -7.64 4.58 -4.04
N VAL A 175 -7.90 4.49 -2.73
CA VAL A 175 -6.90 4.14 -1.71
C VAL A 175 -7.43 3.03 -0.81
N GLU A 176 -6.53 2.19 -0.34
CA GLU A 176 -6.81 1.13 0.64
C GLU A 176 -6.09 1.47 1.94
N LEU A 177 -6.80 1.43 3.07
CA LEU A 177 -6.19 1.54 4.39
C LEU A 177 -5.79 0.15 4.86
N HIS A 178 -4.51 -0.08 5.08
CA HIS A 178 -4.03 -1.37 5.54
C HIS A 178 -4.26 -1.52 7.04
N ALA A 179 -5.24 -2.36 7.40
CA ALA A 179 -5.64 -2.68 8.77
C ALA A 179 -5.45 -4.17 9.07
N HIS A 180 -4.24 -4.66 8.80
CA HIS A 180 -3.84 -6.05 9.02
C HIS A 180 -2.44 -6.10 9.65
N GLU A 181 -2.12 -7.24 10.28
CA GLU A 181 -0.83 -7.52 10.94
C GLU A 181 -0.39 -6.42 11.94
N HIS A 182 0.81 -5.89 11.74
CA HIS A 182 1.53 -5.01 12.66
C HIS A 182 1.38 -3.52 12.28
N HIS A 183 0.50 -3.20 11.34
CA HIS A 183 0.25 -1.82 10.91
C HIS A 183 -0.68 -1.08 11.86
N LEU A 184 -0.59 0.25 11.85
CA LEU A 184 -1.23 1.11 12.84
C LEU A 184 -2.74 0.84 12.99
N HIS A 185 -3.47 0.72 11.88
CA HIS A 185 -4.93 0.56 11.93
C HIS A 185 -5.39 -0.77 12.54
N ALA A 186 -4.54 -1.81 12.55
CA ALA A 186 -4.88 -3.11 13.15
C ALA A 186 -4.78 -3.12 14.68
N GLN A 187 -4.24 -2.04 15.27
CA GLN A 187 -3.93 -1.95 16.70
C GLN A 187 -4.97 -1.10 17.47
N PHE A 188 -6.10 -0.75 16.82
CA PHE A 188 -7.22 -0.03 17.39
C PHE A 188 -8.52 -0.84 17.32
#